data_AF-A0A2T0UVS4-F1
#
_entry.id   AF-A0A2T0UVS4-F1
#
_cell.length_a   1.000
_cell.length_b   1.000
_cell.length_c   1.000
_cell.angle_alpha   90.00
_cell.angle_beta   90.00
_cell.angle_gamma   90.00
#
_symmetry.space_group_name_H-M   'P 1'
#
loop_
_entity.id
_entity.type
_entity.pdbx_description
1 polymer ?
#
loop_
_entity_poly.entity_id
_entity_poly.type
_entity_poly.pdbx_seq_one_letter_code
_entity_poly.pdbx_strand_id
1 'polypeptide(L)'
;MGELLHRDGWRKAFTVAEMVDKWERLVGEVEQGYSHTIHEYTNDLYSRNWLWEASGLLHDFVVQDWTPRLMALDNRFTAATIADDGAALSHFHKLREPDWWWWRRYPRNLTGPLGKSLRDAGATGSAPEAN
;
A
#
# COMPACT_ATOMS: atom_id res chain seq x y z
N MET A 1 18.72 8.49 6.91
CA MET A 1 17.51 8.50 6.07
C MET A 1 16.24 8.49 6.91
N GLY A 2 15.99 7.49 7.77
CA GLY A 2 14.83 7.51 8.67
C GLY A 2 14.66 8.81 9.46
N GLU A 3 15.76 9.37 9.98
CA GLU A 3 15.74 10.68 10.66
C GLU A 3 15.49 11.88 9.74
N LEU A 4 15.87 11.80 8.46
CA LEU A 4 15.59 12.87 7.49
C LEU A 4 14.09 12.88 7.18
N LEU A 5 13.53 11.71 6.86
CA LEU A 5 12.10 11.55 6.63
C LEU A 5 11.28 11.90 7.89
N HIS A 6 11.76 11.58 9.08
CA HIS A 6 11.12 12.02 10.32
C HIS A 6 11.06 13.54 10.44
N ARG A 7 12.15 14.24 10.10
CA ARG A 7 12.18 15.72 10.05
C ARG A 7 11.25 16.29 8.97
N ASP A 8 11.05 15.55 7.89
CA ASP A 8 10.15 15.92 6.78
C ASP A 8 8.67 15.56 7.04
N GLY A 9 8.33 15.13 8.27
CA GLY A 9 6.95 14.98 8.73
C GLY A 9 6.48 13.55 8.97
N TRP A 10 7.33 12.54 8.76
CA TRP A 10 6.98 11.16 9.13
C TRP A 10 6.94 10.98 10.64
N ARG A 11 6.00 10.18 11.15
CA ARG A 11 5.74 10.08 12.60
C ARG A 11 6.92 9.62 13.48
N LYS A 12 7.87 8.87 12.92
CA LYS A 12 9.12 8.46 13.57
C LYS A 12 10.19 8.16 12.51
N ALA A 13 11.44 8.03 12.96
CA ALA A 13 12.50 7.51 12.12
C ALA A 13 12.33 5.99 11.93
N PHE A 14 11.89 5.59 10.73
CA PHE A 14 11.80 4.19 10.34
C PHE A 14 13.08 3.71 9.65
N THR A 15 13.30 2.40 9.69
CA THR A 15 14.29 1.70 8.87
C THR A 15 13.65 1.17 7.58
N VAL A 16 14.48 0.89 6.57
CA VAL A 16 14.03 0.24 5.32
C VAL A 16 13.40 -1.12 5.62
N ALA A 17 14.07 -1.94 6.45
CA ALA A 17 13.57 -3.27 6.83
C ALA A 17 12.17 -3.20 7.47
N GLU A 18 11.96 -2.31 8.45
CA GLU A 18 10.64 -2.12 9.07
C GLU A 18 9.54 -1.78 8.06
N MET A 19 9.85 -0.96 7.05
CA MET A 19 8.86 -0.54 6.05
C MET A 19 8.64 -1.57 4.96
N VAL A 20 9.67 -2.33 4.59
CA VAL A 20 9.54 -3.51 3.71
C VAL A 20 8.67 -4.58 4.39
N ASP A 21 8.88 -4.86 5.67
CA ASP A 21 8.10 -5.88 6.40
C ASP A 21 6.63 -5.44 6.56
N LYS A 22 6.38 -4.15 6.76
CA LYS A 22 5.01 -3.61 6.73
C LYS A 22 4.36 -3.73 5.35
N TRP A 23 5.10 -3.43 4.29
CA TRP A 23 4.61 -3.59 2.93
C TRP A 23 4.28 -5.06 2.64
N GLU A 24 5.18 -5.98 2.99
CA GLU A 24 4.95 -7.42 2.84
C GLU A 24 3.71 -7.90 3.59
N ARG A 25 3.53 -7.44 4.84
CA ARG A 25 2.34 -7.76 5.62
C ARG A 25 1.07 -7.27 4.94
N LEU A 26 1.05 -6.01 4.49
CA LEU A 26 -0.10 -5.45 3.77
C LEU A 26 -0.40 -6.26 2.50
N VAL A 27 0.61 -6.60 1.71
CA VAL A 27 0.44 -7.43 0.51
C VAL A 27 -0.20 -8.78 0.85
N GLY A 28 0.29 -9.46 1.89
CA GLY A 28 -0.28 -10.74 2.34
C GLY A 28 -1.73 -10.63 2.81
N GLU A 29 -2.07 -9.56 3.53
CA GLU A 29 -3.45 -9.31 3.97
C GLU A 29 -4.37 -8.97 2.78
N VAL A 30 -3.89 -8.20 1.79
CA VAL A 30 -4.63 -7.88 0.56
C VAL A 30 -4.89 -9.12 -0.30
N GLU A 31 -3.91 -10.02 -0.42
CA GLU A 31 -4.08 -11.30 -1.12
C GLU A 31 -5.19 -12.16 -0.50
N GLN A 32 -5.29 -12.16 0.83
CA GLN A 32 -6.30 -12.95 1.58
C GLN A 32 -7.66 -12.24 1.71
N GLY A 33 -7.74 -10.97 1.31
CA GLY A 33 -8.89 -10.10 1.58
C GLY A 33 -8.70 -9.35 2.88
N TYR A 34 -8.18 -8.12 2.76
CA TYR A 34 -7.85 -7.23 3.86
C TYR A 34 -9.12 -6.87 4.67
N SER A 35 -9.19 -7.39 5.90
CA SER A 35 -10.41 -7.39 6.72
C SER A 35 -10.48 -6.26 7.74
N HIS A 36 -9.52 -5.34 7.73
CA HIS A 36 -9.50 -4.18 8.61
C HIS A 36 -10.29 -3.01 7.99
N THR A 37 -10.24 -1.84 8.61
CA THR A 37 -10.98 -0.65 8.15
C THR A 37 -10.29 0.07 7.00
N ILE A 38 -11.01 0.95 6.30
CA ILE A 38 -10.44 1.84 5.28
C ILE A 38 -9.33 2.75 5.84
N HIS A 39 -9.44 3.14 7.11
CA HIS A 39 -8.43 3.95 7.78
C HIS A 39 -7.13 3.17 8.00
N GLU A 40 -7.23 1.91 8.45
CA GLU A 40 -6.07 1.03 8.61
C GLU A 40 -5.43 0.72 7.25
N TYR A 41 -6.23 0.42 6.23
CA TYR A 41 -5.72 0.16 4.88
C TYR A 41 -4.94 1.34 4.31
N THR A 42 -5.50 2.55 4.38
CA THR A 42 -4.83 3.76 3.89
C THR A 42 -3.59 4.11 4.71
N ASN A 43 -3.60 3.86 6.03
CA ASN A 43 -2.41 4.01 6.87
C ASN A 43 -1.31 2.99 6.51
N ASP A 44 -1.66 1.76 6.18
CA ASP A 44 -0.68 0.75 5.78
C ASP A 44 -0.10 1.04 4.39
N LEU A 45 -0.88 1.62 3.46
CA LEU A 45 -0.37 2.09 2.16
C LEU A 45 0.76 3.12 2.28
N TYR A 46 0.79 3.92 3.36
CA TYR A 46 1.89 4.85 3.60
C TYR A 46 3.24 4.15 3.78
N SER A 47 3.28 2.85 4.09
CA SER A 47 4.55 2.10 4.07
C SER A 47 5.21 2.16 2.69
N ARG A 48 4.44 2.06 1.60
CA ARG A 48 4.96 2.15 0.24
C ARG A 48 5.36 3.57 -0.16
N ASN A 49 4.64 4.59 0.32
CA ASN A 49 5.02 6.00 0.17
C ASN A 49 6.39 6.25 0.81
N TRP A 50 6.56 5.78 2.05
CA TRP A 50 7.83 5.92 2.75
C TRP A 50 8.96 5.26 1.98
N LEU A 51 8.75 4.04 1.47
CA LEU A 51 9.76 3.31 0.67
C LEU A 51 10.11 4.03 -0.63
N TRP A 52 9.13 4.67 -1.27
CA TRP A 52 9.37 5.50 -2.45
C TRP A 52 10.23 6.72 -2.13
N GLU A 53 9.87 7.49 -1.10
CA GLU A 53 10.65 8.66 -0.68
C GLU A 53 12.06 8.27 -0.20
N ALA A 54 12.16 7.18 0.55
CA ALA A 54 13.41 6.58 0.98
C ALA A 54 14.31 6.22 -0.21
N SER A 55 13.75 5.68 -1.29
CA SER A 55 14.54 5.25 -2.46
C SER A 55 15.31 6.40 -3.12
N GLY A 56 14.75 7.62 -3.13
CA GLY A 56 15.44 8.81 -3.65
C GLY A 56 16.61 9.30 -2.78
N LEU A 57 16.74 8.77 -1.55
CA LEU A 57 17.78 9.12 -0.58
C LEU A 57 18.83 8.02 -0.39
N LEU A 58 18.64 6.85 -1.02
CA LEU A 58 19.53 5.70 -0.86
C LEU A 58 20.64 5.71 -1.92
N HIS A 59 21.84 5.29 -1.50
CA HIS A 59 22.95 5.04 -2.40
C HIS A 59 22.69 3.75 -3.21
N ASP A 60 23.13 3.71 -4.47
CA ASP A 60 22.83 2.65 -5.46
C ASP A 60 23.00 1.21 -4.92
N PHE A 61 24.01 0.98 -4.07
CA PHE A 61 24.29 -0.31 -3.47
C PHE A 61 23.16 -0.81 -2.55
N VAL A 62 22.56 0.07 -1.74
CA VAL A 62 21.43 -0.30 -0.87
C VAL A 62 20.17 -0.50 -1.71
N VAL A 63 20.02 0.26 -2.80
CA VAL A 63 18.89 0.06 -3.73
C VAL A 63 18.95 -1.33 -4.36
N GLN A 64 20.14 -1.82 -4.75
CA GLN A 64 20.29 -3.15 -5.36
C GLN A 64 19.84 -4.30 -4.45
N ASP A 65 20.08 -4.23 -3.14
CA ASP A 65 19.73 -5.31 -2.21
C ASP A 65 18.22 -5.47 -2.02
N TRP A 66 17.47 -4.37 -1.98
CA TRP A 66 16.02 -4.41 -1.70
C TRP A 66 15.15 -4.37 -2.95
N THR A 67 15.68 -3.92 -4.09
CA THR A 67 14.92 -3.79 -5.35
C THR A 67 14.25 -5.12 -5.76
N PRO A 68 14.93 -6.29 -5.75
CA PRO A 68 14.28 -7.54 -6.12
C PRO A 68 13.11 -7.91 -5.21
N ARG A 69 13.28 -7.75 -3.88
CA ARG A 69 12.22 -8.05 -2.89
C ARG A 69 11.04 -7.09 -3.05
N LEU A 70 11.30 -5.78 -3.20
CA LEU A 70 10.26 -4.78 -3.43
C LEU A 70 9.50 -5.02 -4.73
N MET A 71 10.19 -5.35 -5.83
CA MET A 71 9.55 -5.69 -7.11
C MET A 71 8.65 -6.92 -6.99
N ALA A 72 9.09 -7.95 -6.26
CA ALA A 72 8.27 -9.14 -6.02
C ALA A 72 6.99 -8.81 -5.23
N LEU A 73 7.10 -7.96 -4.20
CA LEU A 73 5.95 -7.48 -3.44
C LEU A 73 5.01 -6.60 -4.27
N ASP A 74 5.55 -5.69 -5.07
CA ASP A 74 4.77 -4.80 -5.95
C ASP A 74 3.99 -5.61 -7.01
N ASN A 75 4.60 -6.66 -7.57
CA ASN A 75 3.94 -7.57 -8.51
C ASN A 75 2.79 -8.34 -7.84
N ARG A 76 3.01 -8.86 -6.63
CA ARG A 76 1.98 -9.54 -5.83
C ARG A 76 0.82 -8.59 -5.50
N PHE A 77 1.12 -7.38 -5.03
CA PHE A 77 0.12 -6.36 -4.77
C PHE A 77 -0.69 -6.02 -6.03
N THR A 78 -0.02 -5.85 -7.16
CA THR A 78 -0.65 -5.57 -8.46
C THR A 78 -1.61 -6.68 -8.86
N ALA A 79 -1.22 -7.95 -8.68
CA ALA A 79 -2.07 -9.10 -8.98
C ALA A 79 -3.30 -9.19 -8.06
N ALA A 80 -3.11 -8.88 -6.77
CA ALA A 80 -4.15 -8.93 -5.74
C ALA A 80 -5.10 -7.71 -5.74
N THR A 81 -4.86 -6.72 -6.59
CA THR A 81 -5.64 -5.48 -6.65
C THR A 81 -6.22 -5.20 -8.04
N ILE A 82 -7.24 -4.36 -8.08
CA ILE A 82 -7.87 -3.86 -9.30
C ILE A 82 -7.50 -2.39 -9.46
N ALA A 83 -7.06 -1.99 -10.66
CA ALA A 83 -6.82 -0.59 -10.98
C ALA A 83 -8.13 0.11 -11.36
N ASP A 84 -8.35 1.28 -10.77
CA ASP A 84 -9.54 2.10 -10.99
C ASP A 84 -9.20 3.60 -11.06
N ASP A 85 -7.93 3.90 -11.35
CA ASP A 85 -7.36 5.25 -11.36
C ASP A 85 -7.54 6.01 -10.04
N GLY A 86 -7.80 5.29 -8.94
CA GLY A 86 -8.00 5.86 -7.62
C GLY A 86 -9.42 6.29 -7.34
N ALA A 87 -10.38 5.94 -8.21
CA ALA A 87 -11.78 6.29 -8.07
C ALA A 87 -12.31 5.90 -6.68
N ALA A 88 -12.22 4.63 -6.28
CA ALA A 88 -12.77 4.15 -5.01
C ALA A 88 -12.07 4.75 -3.79
N LEU A 89 -10.74 4.85 -3.81
CA LEU A 89 -9.99 5.39 -2.67
C LEU A 89 -10.15 6.90 -2.49
N SER A 90 -10.41 7.65 -3.57
CA SER A 90 -10.60 9.10 -3.53
C SER A 90 -11.77 9.56 -2.66
N HIS A 91 -12.74 8.67 -2.39
CA HIS A 91 -13.85 8.93 -1.48
C HIS A 91 -13.42 9.05 -0.01
N PHE A 92 -12.31 8.42 0.35
CA PHE A 92 -11.85 8.29 1.74
C PHE A 92 -10.54 9.03 1.99
N HIS A 93 -9.71 9.15 0.97
CA HIS A 93 -8.42 9.81 1.06
C HIS A 93 -8.18 10.69 -0.16
N LYS A 94 -7.87 11.97 0.08
CA LYS A 94 -7.51 12.88 -1.01
C LYS A 94 -6.15 12.47 -1.56
N LEU A 95 -6.16 11.83 -2.72
CA LEU A 95 -4.97 11.59 -3.51
C LEU A 95 -4.26 12.93 -3.74
N ARG A 96 -3.09 13.07 -3.13
CA ARG A 96 -2.17 14.17 -3.41
C ARG A 96 -1.12 13.66 -4.38
N GLU A 97 -0.62 14.55 -5.23
CA GLU A 97 0.61 14.25 -5.97
C GLU A 97 1.72 13.84 -4.98
N PRO A 98 2.59 12.88 -5.34
CA PRO A 98 2.78 12.29 -6.66
C PRO A 98 1.71 11.28 -7.11
N ASP A 99 1.70 10.98 -8.42
CA ASP A 99 0.85 9.95 -9.03
C ASP A 99 1.32 8.53 -8.66
N TRP A 100 1.04 8.12 -7.42
CA TRP A 100 1.45 6.81 -6.90
C TRP A 100 0.49 5.71 -7.35
N TRP A 101 0.97 4.82 -8.22
CA TRP A 101 0.16 3.76 -8.83
C TRP A 101 -0.53 2.84 -7.81
N TRP A 102 0.05 2.60 -6.62
CA TRP A 102 -0.55 1.74 -5.58
C TRP A 102 -1.77 2.38 -4.90
N TRP A 103 -1.91 3.71 -4.95
CA TRP A 103 -3.12 4.43 -4.50
C TRP A 103 -4.22 4.47 -5.55
N ARG A 104 -3.93 4.05 -6.80
CA ARG A 104 -4.91 3.96 -7.90
C ARG A 104 -5.55 2.59 -8.03
N ARG A 105 -5.54 1.85 -6.92
CA ARG A 105 -5.94 0.45 -6.87
C ARG A 105 -6.60 0.13 -5.55
N TYR A 106 -7.49 -0.85 -5.58
CA TYR A 106 -8.13 -1.40 -4.39
C TYR A 106 -8.04 -2.94 -4.37
N PRO A 107 -8.17 -3.59 -3.20
CA PRO A 107 -8.11 -5.05 -3.11
C PRO A 107 -9.16 -5.75 -3.97
N ARG A 108 -8.75 -6.77 -4.72
CA ARG A 108 -9.67 -7.58 -5.53
C ARG A 108 -10.66 -8.34 -4.65
N ASN A 109 -10.18 -8.85 -3.51
CA ASN A 109 -10.96 -9.60 -2.53
C ASN A 109 -11.55 -8.63 -1.50
N LEU A 110 -12.82 -8.27 -1.67
CA LEU A 110 -13.51 -7.29 -0.84
C LEU A 110 -14.18 -7.95 0.38
N THR A 111 -13.45 -8.05 1.48
CA THR A 111 -13.94 -8.60 2.76
C THR A 111 -14.07 -7.55 3.85
N GLY A 112 -14.85 -7.87 4.88
CA GLY A 112 -14.88 -7.09 6.12
C GLY A 112 -15.29 -5.62 5.94
N PRO A 113 -14.93 -4.76 6.91
CA PRO A 113 -15.17 -3.32 6.88
C PRO A 113 -14.60 -2.61 5.65
N LEU A 114 -13.35 -2.88 5.24
CA LEU A 114 -12.76 -2.29 4.03
C LEU A 114 -13.60 -2.62 2.80
N GLY A 115 -13.91 -3.90 2.60
CA GLY A 115 -14.67 -4.37 1.45
C GLY A 115 -16.08 -3.77 1.39
N LYS A 116 -16.72 -3.53 2.54
CA LYS A 116 -17.99 -2.80 2.61
C LYS A 116 -17.82 -1.35 2.15
N SER A 117 -16.87 -0.61 2.72
CA SER A 117 -16.62 0.79 2.35
C SER A 117 -16.28 0.96 0.87
N LEU A 118 -15.46 0.08 0.31
CA LEU A 118 -15.09 0.15 -1.11
C LEU A 118 -16.29 -0.13 -2.03
N ARG A 119 -17.17 -1.09 -1.69
CA ARG A 119 -18.40 -1.33 -2.46
C ARG A 119 -19.36 -0.15 -2.41
N ASP A 120 -19.50 0.48 -1.25
CA ASP A 120 -20.31 1.70 -1.09
C ASP A 120 -19.76 2.85 -1.95
N ALA A 121 -18.45 2.86 -2.23
CA ALA A 121 -17.78 3.78 -3.15
C ALA A 121 -17.75 3.30 -4.62
N GLY A 122 -18.46 2.21 -4.96
CA GLY A 122 -18.60 1.72 -6.34
C GLY A 122 -17.58 0.66 -6.79
N ALA A 123 -16.75 0.13 -5.90
CA ALA A 123 -15.82 -0.95 -6.23
C ALA A 123 -16.55 -2.26 -6.54
N THR A 124 -16.11 -2.98 -7.59
CA THR A 124 -16.77 -4.17 -8.14
C THR A 124 -16.02 -5.49 -7.88
N GLY A 125 -15.09 -5.49 -6.92
CA GLY A 125 -14.31 -6.67 -6.54
C GLY A 125 -15.14 -7.84 -6.00
N SER A 126 -14.56 -9.03 -6.03
CA SER A 126 -15.20 -10.28 -5.59
C SER A 126 -15.26 -10.37 -4.07
N ALA A 127 -16.33 -10.94 -3.51
CA ALA A 127 -16.25 -11.53 -2.18
C ALA A 127 -15.45 -12.84 -2.29
N PRO A 128 -14.55 -13.17 -1.35
CA PRO A 128 -13.96 -14.49 -1.36
C PRO A 128 -15.05 -15.52 -1.18
N GLU A 129 -14.95 -16.61 -1.94
CA GLU A 129 -15.80 -17.78 -1.73
C GLU A 129 -15.52 -18.30 -0.33
N ALA A 130 -16.56 -18.32 0.51
CA ALA A 130 -16.47 -18.93 1.82
C ALA A 130 -16.27 -20.43 1.60
N ASN A 131 -15.07 -20.93 1.92
CA ASN A 131 -14.79 -22.36 1.99
C ASN A 131 -15.17 -22.90 3.36
#